data_AF-A0A958DAA8-F1
#
_entry.id   AF-A0A958DAA8-F1
#
_cell.length_a   1.000
_cell.length_b   1.000
_cell.length_c   1.000
_cell.angle_alpha   90.00
_cell.angle_beta   90.00
_cell.angle_gamma   90.00
#
_symmetry.space_group_name_H-M   'P 1'
#
loop_
_entity.id
_entity.type
_entity.pdbx_description
1 polymer ?
#
loop_
_entity_poly.entity_id
_entity_poly.type
_entity_poly.pdbx_seq_one_letter_code
_entity_poly.pdbx_strand_id
1 'polypeptide(L)'
;ALVHFTIYIGVDYGFDLRLVLLELEEKRYVIVGFAAFLILLALTLTSTKGMQRRLKKNWKKLHKWVYAAGILVMFHFIWVQKSDIREPLIWTGVLGLLLLLRWQPVRTRILSFRTSRRAGRRKPRPTEPTKVSEPEPAAQ
;
A
#
# COMPACT_ATOMS: atom_id res chain seq x y z
N ALA A 1 2.28 11.56 -12.40
CA ALA A 1 2.15 12.69 -11.46
C ALA A 1 2.79 13.95 -12.04
N LEU A 2 4.12 14.04 -12.13
CA LEU A 2 4.81 15.22 -12.69
C LEU A 2 4.37 15.55 -14.12
N VAL A 3 4.40 14.58 -15.05
CA VAL A 3 3.93 14.79 -16.43
C VAL A 3 2.47 15.26 -16.49
N HIS A 4 1.58 14.65 -15.70
CA HIS A 4 0.17 15.05 -15.65
C HIS A 4 0.00 16.49 -15.16
N PHE A 5 0.73 16.87 -14.11
CA PHE A 5 0.72 18.23 -13.58
C PHE A 5 1.31 19.24 -14.57
N THR A 6 2.38 18.88 -15.28
CA THR A 6 2.98 19.73 -16.30
C THR A 6 2.06 19.92 -17.50
N ILE A 7 1.36 18.88 -17.95
CA ILE A 7 0.35 19.00 -19.01
C ILE A 7 -0.78 19.92 -18.54
N TYR A 8 -1.28 19.74 -17.33
CA TYR A 8 -2.31 20.61 -16.76
C TYR A 8 -1.87 22.08 -16.78
N ILE A 9 -0.72 22.42 -16.19
CA ILE A 9 -0.25 23.81 -16.16
C ILE A 9 0.10 24.36 -17.55
N GLY A 10 0.74 23.56 -18.39
CA GLY A 10 1.29 24.02 -19.67
C GLY A 10 0.25 24.07 -20.78
N VAL A 11 -0.59 23.02 -20.91
CA VAL A 11 -1.55 22.88 -22.00
C VAL A 11 -2.90 23.52 -21.64
N ASP A 12 -3.41 23.30 -20.41
CA ASP A 12 -4.72 23.85 -20.03
C ASP A 12 -4.65 25.33 -19.61
N TYR A 13 -3.54 25.78 -18.99
CA TYR A 13 -3.41 27.15 -18.46
C TYR A 13 -2.29 28.00 -19.07
N GLY A 14 -1.49 27.45 -19.99
CA GLY A 14 -0.41 28.22 -20.63
C GLY A 14 0.63 28.81 -19.66
N PHE A 15 0.88 28.15 -18.53
CA PHE A 15 1.72 28.63 -17.42
C PHE A 15 1.18 29.85 -16.64
N ASP A 16 -0.09 30.21 -16.80
CA ASP A 16 -0.71 31.23 -15.96
C ASP A 16 -1.02 30.70 -14.56
N LEU A 17 -0.05 30.86 -13.67
CA LEU A 17 -0.15 30.43 -12.28
C LEU A 17 -1.28 31.13 -11.51
N ARG A 18 -1.74 32.32 -11.94
CA ARG A 18 -2.86 32.99 -11.27
C ARG A 18 -4.16 32.26 -11.54
N LEU A 19 -4.40 31.84 -12.78
CA LEU A 19 -5.58 31.04 -13.15
C LEU A 19 -5.59 29.71 -12.41
N VAL A 20 -4.43 29.03 -12.33
CA VAL A 20 -4.30 27.77 -11.58
C VAL A 20 -4.63 27.96 -10.10
N LEU A 21 -4.17 29.05 -9.47
CA LEU A 21 -4.45 29.35 -8.05
C LEU A 21 -5.93 29.68 -7.81
N LEU A 22 -6.54 30.47 -8.69
CA LEU A 22 -7.96 30.81 -8.65
C LEU A 22 -8.82 29.54 -8.75
N GLU A 23 -8.44 28.64 -9.64
CA GLU A 23 -9.15 27.38 -9.84
C GLU A 23 -8.92 26.38 -8.70
N LEU A 24 -7.77 26.48 -8.02
CA LEU A 24 -7.51 25.74 -6.78
C LEU A 24 -8.49 26.15 -5.67
N GLU A 25 -8.85 27.44 -5.58
CA GLU A 25 -9.82 27.94 -4.60
C GLU A 25 -11.27 27.64 -4.99
N GLU A 26 -11.62 27.82 -6.26
CA GLU A 26 -12.99 27.56 -6.73
C GLU A 26 -13.34 26.06 -6.73
N LYS A 27 -12.39 25.19 -7.09
CA LYS A 27 -12.68 23.80 -7.41
C LYS A 27 -12.08 22.83 -6.41
N ARG A 28 -12.93 22.44 -5.45
CA ARG A 28 -12.58 21.52 -4.34
C ARG A 28 -11.97 20.18 -4.80
N TYR A 29 -12.26 19.70 -6.00
CA TYR A 29 -11.66 18.48 -6.55
C TYR A 29 -10.18 18.63 -6.92
N VAL A 30 -9.73 19.83 -7.32
CA VAL A 30 -8.33 20.10 -7.67
C VAL A 30 -7.45 20.07 -6.43
N ILE A 31 -7.97 20.56 -5.29
CA ILE A 31 -7.31 20.48 -3.97
C ILE A 31 -6.99 19.02 -3.60
N VAL A 32 -7.94 18.10 -3.82
CA VAL A 32 -7.74 16.67 -3.51
C VAL A 32 -6.63 16.07 -4.38
N GLY A 33 -6.63 16.38 -5.69
CA GLY A 33 -5.59 15.94 -6.62
C GLY A 33 -4.21 16.51 -6.24
N PHE A 34 -4.15 17.78 -5.87
CA PHE A 34 -2.93 18.45 -5.43
C PHE A 34 -2.38 17.86 -4.12
N ALA A 35 -3.25 17.59 -3.14
CA ALA A 35 -2.85 16.90 -1.92
C ALA A 35 -2.28 15.51 -2.20
N ALA A 36 -2.90 14.74 -3.11
CA ALA A 36 -2.39 13.44 -3.52
C ALA A 36 -1.01 13.56 -4.22
N PHE A 37 -0.86 14.56 -5.09
CA PHE A 37 0.42 14.87 -5.74
C PHE A 37 1.51 15.21 -4.72
N LEU A 38 1.22 16.04 -3.72
CA LEU A 38 2.19 16.37 -2.66
C LEU A 38 2.61 15.15 -1.85
N ILE A 39 1.67 14.26 -1.50
CA ILE A 39 2.00 13.01 -0.79
C ILE A 39 2.92 12.15 -1.66
N LEU A 40 2.59 11.97 -2.94
CA LEU A 40 3.43 11.20 -3.87
C LEU A 40 4.81 11.85 -4.05
N LEU A 41 4.88 13.17 -4.15
CA LEU A 41 6.14 13.91 -4.28
C LEU A 41 7.02 13.73 -3.04
N ALA A 42 6.45 13.92 -1.84
CA ALA A 42 7.13 13.67 -0.57
C ALA A 42 7.63 12.23 -0.48
N LEU A 43 6.82 11.27 -0.94
CA LEU A 43 7.21 9.87 -0.97
C LEU A 43 8.37 9.58 -1.94
N THR A 44 8.35 10.22 -3.10
CA THR A 44 9.38 10.06 -4.13
C THR A 44 10.71 10.62 -3.62
N LEU A 45 10.68 11.81 -3.00
CA LEU A 45 11.87 12.43 -2.39
C LEU A 45 12.41 11.60 -1.21
N THR A 46 11.51 11.04 -0.39
CA THR A 46 11.89 10.20 0.76
C THR A 46 12.25 8.76 0.37
N SER A 47 12.07 8.37 -0.90
CA SER A 47 12.56 7.11 -1.47
C SER A 47 14.06 7.15 -1.77
N THR A 48 14.70 8.32 -1.67
CA THR A 48 16.15 8.46 -1.85
C THR A 48 16.92 7.61 -0.83
N LYS A 49 17.93 6.85 -1.29
CA LYS A 49 18.74 5.93 -0.46
C LYS A 49 19.32 6.59 0.80
N GLY A 50 19.65 7.88 0.74
CA GLY A 50 20.15 8.66 1.89
C GLY A 50 19.10 8.86 2.99
N MET A 51 17.84 9.15 2.61
CA MET A 51 16.75 9.36 3.54
C MET A 51 16.27 8.05 4.17
N GLN A 52 16.24 6.97 3.38
CA GLN A 52 15.92 5.62 3.85
C GLN A 52 16.88 5.15 4.95
N ARG A 53 18.19 5.39 4.79
CA ARG A 53 19.21 5.05 5.79
C ARG A 53 19.08 5.86 7.08
N ARG A 54 18.63 7.12 6.99
CA ARG A 54 18.41 8.01 8.15
C ARG A 54 17.14 7.68 8.93
N LEU A 55 16.03 7.35 8.26
CA LEU A 55 14.73 7.16 8.92
C LEU A 55 14.45 5.72 9.42
N LYS A 56 15.15 4.69 8.93
CA LYS A 56 15.02 3.27 9.33
C LYS A 56 13.57 2.83 9.62
N LYS A 57 13.15 2.74 10.90
CA LYS A 57 11.81 2.31 11.32
C LYS A 57 10.68 3.30 10.95
N ASN A 58 10.96 4.60 10.94
CA ASN A 58 9.96 5.64 10.63
C ASN A 58 9.65 5.69 9.12
N TRP A 59 10.57 5.21 8.27
CA TRP A 59 10.36 5.12 6.83
C TRP A 59 9.16 4.23 6.47
N LYS A 60 8.99 3.09 7.16
CA LYS A 60 7.82 2.22 6.94
C LYS A 60 6.49 2.90 7.31
N LYS A 61 6.47 3.76 8.35
CA LYS A 61 5.28 4.53 8.72
C LYS A 61 4.96 5.59 7.66
N LEU A 62 5.98 6.30 7.18
CA LEU A 62 5.81 7.29 6.12
C LEU A 62 5.35 6.64 4.81
N HIS A 63 5.88 5.46 4.48
CA HIS A 63 5.47 4.73 3.29
C HIS A 63 4.01 4.23 3.36
N LYS A 64 3.37 4.16 4.54
CA LYS A 64 1.92 3.87 4.62
C LYS A 64 1.06 5.00 4.04
N TRP A 65 1.59 6.21 3.89
CA TRP A 65 0.88 7.32 3.26
C TRP A 65 0.59 7.09 1.77
N VAL A 66 1.24 6.11 1.13
CA VAL A 66 0.86 5.63 -0.22
C VAL A 66 -0.61 5.25 -0.28
N TYR A 67 -1.12 4.60 0.77
CA TYR A 67 -2.50 4.14 0.79
C TYR A 67 -3.48 5.32 0.88
N ALA A 68 -3.14 6.32 1.69
CA ALA A 68 -3.90 7.56 1.74
C ALA A 68 -3.87 8.29 0.38
N ALA A 69 -2.70 8.38 -0.26
CA ALA A 69 -2.57 8.96 -1.60
C ALA A 69 -3.40 8.20 -2.64
N GLY A 70 -3.40 6.86 -2.61
CA GLY A 70 -4.21 6.04 -3.51
C GLY A 70 -5.70 6.29 -3.36
N ILE A 71 -6.19 6.41 -2.12
CA ILE A 71 -7.59 6.76 -1.84
C ILE A 71 -7.91 8.16 -2.37
N LEU A 72 -7.05 9.15 -2.10
CA LEU A 72 -7.23 10.52 -2.61
C LEU A 72 -7.28 10.59 -4.14
N VAL A 73 -6.40 9.86 -4.83
CA VAL A 73 -6.40 9.79 -6.30
C VAL A 73 -7.72 9.20 -6.82
N MET A 74 -8.23 8.16 -6.16
CA MET A 74 -9.50 7.53 -6.52
C MET A 74 -10.67 8.51 -6.35
N PHE A 75 -10.72 9.23 -5.22
CA PHE A 75 -11.72 10.27 -4.98
C PHE A 75 -11.61 11.42 -5.98
N HIS A 76 -10.40 11.89 -6.27
CA HIS A 76 -10.17 12.94 -7.26
C HIS A 76 -10.71 12.54 -8.64
N PHE A 77 -10.48 11.30 -9.08
CA PHE A 77 -10.94 10.81 -10.38
C PHE A 77 -12.47 10.73 -10.47
N ILE A 78 -13.16 10.25 -9.42
CA ILE A 78 -14.62 10.18 -9.38
C ILE A 78 -15.24 11.59 -9.43
N TRP A 79 -14.62 12.56 -8.77
CA TRP A 79 -15.17 13.90 -8.65
C TRP A 79 -15.00 14.76 -9.91
N VAL A 80 -14.01 14.44 -10.75
CA VAL A 80 -13.77 15.15 -12.02
C VAL A 80 -14.88 14.85 -13.04
N GLN A 81 -15.47 13.65 -13.04
CA GLN A 81 -16.53 13.31 -14.00
C GLN A 81 -17.93 13.74 -13.53
N LYS A 82 -18.36 14.93 -13.99
CA LYS A 82 -19.73 15.44 -13.77
C LYS A 82 -20.74 15.03 -14.86
N SER A 83 -20.32 14.52 -16.02
CA SER A 83 -21.17 14.41 -17.21
C SER A 83 -21.51 12.97 -17.64
N ASP A 84 -20.67 11.97 -17.39
CA ASP A 84 -21.00 10.58 -17.70
C ASP A 84 -20.29 9.60 -16.76
N ILE A 85 -21.02 9.11 -15.75
CA ILE A 85 -20.45 8.42 -14.59
C ILE A 85 -20.17 6.94 -14.91
N ARG A 86 -20.76 6.36 -15.98
CA ARG A 86 -20.71 4.92 -16.26
C ARG A 86 -19.31 4.38 -16.59
N GLU A 87 -18.62 4.97 -17.56
CA GLU A 87 -17.28 4.50 -17.96
C GLU A 87 -16.21 4.74 -16.89
N PRO A 88 -16.13 5.92 -16.26
CA PRO A 88 -15.15 6.18 -15.20
C PRO A 88 -15.32 5.23 -14.03
N LEU A 89 -16.55 4.86 -13.65
CA LEU A 89 -16.79 3.98 -12.51
C LEU A 89 -16.16 2.59 -12.69
N ILE A 90 -16.20 2.05 -13.92
CA ILE A 90 -15.63 0.74 -14.24
C ILE A 90 -14.11 0.80 -14.10
N TRP A 91 -13.46 1.80 -14.72
CA TRP A 91 -12.00 1.94 -14.64
C TRP A 91 -11.54 2.25 -13.22
N THR A 92 -12.25 3.11 -12.50
CA THR A 92 -11.93 3.43 -11.10
C THR A 92 -12.14 2.22 -10.20
N GLY A 93 -13.21 1.45 -10.42
CA GLY A 93 -13.49 0.21 -9.72
C GLY A 93 -12.44 -0.86 -9.98
N VAL A 94 -12.02 -1.04 -11.24
CA VAL A 94 -10.93 -1.97 -11.62
C VAL A 94 -9.61 -1.53 -11.01
N LEU A 95 -9.27 -0.25 -11.08
CA LEU A 95 -8.03 0.29 -10.51
C LEU A 95 -8.03 0.18 -8.97
N GLY A 96 -9.15 0.49 -8.33
CA GLY A 96 -9.36 0.33 -6.90
C GLY A 96 -9.28 -1.13 -6.46
N LEU A 97 -9.89 -2.04 -7.22
CA LEU A 97 -9.82 -3.48 -7.00
C LEU A 97 -8.39 -4.01 -7.16
N LEU A 98 -7.66 -3.58 -8.19
CA LEU A 98 -6.25 -3.91 -8.39
C LEU A 98 -5.37 -3.39 -7.24
N LEU A 99 -5.63 -2.17 -6.76
CA LEU A 99 -4.92 -1.57 -5.63
C LEU A 99 -5.19 -2.34 -4.33
N LEU A 100 -6.45 -2.77 -4.12
CA LEU A 100 -6.87 -3.66 -3.03
C LEU A 100 -6.19 -5.04 -3.11
N LEU A 101 -6.14 -5.65 -4.31
CA LEU A 101 -5.45 -6.92 -4.53
C LEU A 101 -3.94 -6.84 -4.29
N ARG A 102 -3.34 -5.67 -4.61
CA ARG A 102 -1.91 -5.40 -4.42
C ARG A 102 -1.55 -5.15 -2.95
N TRP A 103 -2.54 -4.91 -2.09
CA TRP A 103 -2.34 -4.66 -0.67
C TRP A 103 -1.85 -5.95 0.03
N GLN A 104 -0.52 -6.05 0.20
CA GLN A 104 0.21 -7.14 0.87
C GLN A 104 -0.44 -7.69 2.18
N PRO A 105 -1.01 -6.88 3.10
CA PRO A 105 -1.69 -7.41 4.30
C PRO A 105 -3.02 -8.13 4.05
N VAL A 106 -3.74 -7.81 2.97
CA VAL A 106 -4.96 -8.53 2.58
C VAL A 106 -4.60 -9.91 2.02
N ARG A 107 -3.52 -9.95 1.24
CA ARG A 107 -2.97 -11.19 0.69
C ARG A 107 -2.46 -12.14 1.77
N THR A 108 -1.84 -11.65 2.84
CA THR A 108 -1.41 -12.50 3.97
C THR A 108 -2.57 -12.97 4.87
N ARG A 109 -3.64 -12.17 5.04
CA ARG A 109 -4.87 -12.64 5.74
C ARG A 109 -5.65 -13.70 4.95
N ILE A 110 -5.69 -13.59 3.62
CA ILE A 110 -6.33 -14.59 2.77
C ILE A 110 -5.50 -15.89 2.72
N LEU A 111 -4.17 -15.79 2.71
CA LEU A 111 -3.28 -16.97 2.70
C LEU A 111 -3.15 -17.65 4.06
N SER A 112 -3.37 -16.96 5.19
CA SER A 112 -3.34 -17.58 6.53
C SER A 112 -4.52 -18.53 6.78
N PHE A 113 -5.60 -18.43 6.01
CA PHE A 113 -6.69 -19.41 6.05
C PHE A 113 -6.31 -20.76 5.43
N ARG A 114 -5.26 -20.84 4.57
CA ARG A 114 -4.81 -22.12 3.97
C ARG A 114 -3.79 -22.87 4.81
N THR A 115 -3.17 -22.25 5.82
CA THR A 115 -2.09 -22.88 6.59
C THR A 115 -2.56 -23.70 7.80
N SER A 116 -3.83 -23.65 8.18
CA SER A 116 -4.33 -24.42 9.32
C SER A 116 -4.61 -25.91 9.03
N ARG A 117 -4.61 -26.35 7.76
CA ARG A 117 -4.80 -27.79 7.42
C ARG A 117 -3.54 -28.65 7.47
N ARG A 118 -2.33 -28.09 7.63
CA ARG A 118 -1.07 -28.86 7.61
C ARG A 118 -0.48 -29.19 8.99
N ALA A 119 -1.08 -28.72 10.08
CA ALA A 119 -0.63 -29.02 11.44
C ALA A 119 -1.02 -30.43 11.93
N GLY A 120 -1.91 -31.14 11.20
CA GLY A 120 -2.40 -32.47 11.59
C GLY A 120 -1.53 -33.67 11.16
N ARG A 121 -0.29 -33.46 10.69
CA ARG A 121 0.55 -34.56 10.14
C ARG A 121 1.87 -34.79 10.86
N ARG A 122 2.00 -34.39 12.13
CA ARG A 122 3.03 -34.94 13.01
C ARG A 122 2.51 -36.26 13.59
N LYS A 123 2.80 -37.38 12.93
CA LYS A 123 2.71 -38.69 13.58
C LYS A 123 3.75 -38.71 14.71
N PRO A 124 3.37 -38.99 15.97
CA PRO A 124 4.36 -39.36 16.98
C PRO A 124 5.08 -40.62 16.50
N ARG A 125 6.42 -40.59 16.57
CA ARG A 125 7.28 -41.72 16.21
C ARG A 125 6.95 -42.88 17.18
N PRO A 126 6.74 -44.12 16.69
CA PRO A 126 6.50 -45.27 17.57
C PRO A 126 7.64 -45.43 18.56
N THR A 127 7.26 -45.64 19.82
CA THR A 127 8.08 -45.89 20.99
C THR A 127 9.06 -47.04 20.76
N GLU A 128 10.35 -46.77 20.93
CA GLU A 128 11.36 -47.83 21.09
C GLU A 128 11.27 -48.35 22.54
N PRO A 129 10.98 -49.63 22.76
CA PRO A 129 10.84 -50.17 24.10
C PRO A 129 12.22 -50.39 24.73
N THR A 130 12.36 -49.84 25.93
CA THR A 130 13.05 -50.48 27.06
C THR A 130 14.55 -50.74 26.92
N LYS A 131 15.33 -49.93 27.63
CA LYS A 131 16.46 -50.46 28.41
C LYS A 131 16.40 -49.87 29.82
N VAL A 132 15.61 -50.53 30.67
CA VAL A 132 15.81 -50.45 32.12
C VAL A 132 17.03 -51.32 32.37
N SER A 133 18.20 -50.71 32.54
CA SER A 133 19.37 -51.39 33.09
C SER A 133 19.59 -50.88 34.50
N GLU A 134 19.55 -51.85 35.41
CA GLU A 134 19.54 -51.86 36.87
C GLU A 134 20.63 -51.03 37.59
N PRO A 135 20.47 -50.78 38.90
CA PRO A 135 21.41 -50.03 39.71
C PRO A 135 22.73 -50.78 39.94
N GLU A 136 23.83 -50.05 39.76
CA GLU A 136 25.22 -50.42 40.03
C GLU A 136 25.42 -50.78 41.52
N PRO A 137 25.85 -52.00 41.87
CA PRO A 137 26.23 -52.32 43.24
C PRO A 137 27.67 -51.87 43.51
N ALA A 138 27.82 -51.23 44.67
CA ALA A 138 29.05 -50.68 45.23
C ALA A 138 30.26 -51.61 45.08
N ALA A 139 31.32 -51.10 44.43
CA ALA A 139 32.65 -51.67 44.48
C ALA A 139 33.25 -51.51 45.88
N GLN A 140 33.70 -52.64 46.43
CA GLN A 140 34.58 -52.75 47.59
C GLN A 140 36.04 -52.65 47.14
#